data_AF-M7TIU5-F1
#
_entry.id   AF-M7TIU5-F1
#
_cell.length_a   1.000
_cell.length_b   1.000
_cell.length_c   1.000
_cell.angle_alpha   90.00
_cell.angle_beta   90.00
_cell.angle_gamma   90.00
#
_symmetry.space_group_name_H-M   'P 1'
#
loop_
_entity.id
_entity.type
_entity.pdbx_description
1 polymer ?
#
loop_
_entity_poly.entity_id
_entity_poly.type
_entity_poly.pdbx_seq_one_letter_code
_entity_poly.pdbx_strand_id
1 'polypeptide(L)'
;MLLEEAQRLHRSLAATRRSPNIIPTLEFCQLSFFIYACHAALMHHSQAFFFLREATTLYMLLRREDLAPEQALLADRLFWALVVSERSHAIRYRRPITLQITSSSPPPVSVSEENLLHHHHYQQQQQQHAISTDGGRDIADPAMTGFRCLAALFRPLDTFFIALHGQEEILGFAMVPLEALDGVEAGIDAALGNAADPGLLRLVHGLQDVQKANLRVTQAWLRIVVWQLRLRLGHLIDDGTAAAASSSTAAAAAAAAVHNRHPQNSIHSIMNHDDATTAIGTTSGNTNVNMTSDAPPQVHTLGTTTTTAAAAAASSTVNAGANANSRTYRYPLAVARDLALWTRDLPLAALAVHGAGITEKLFDVACAVVNVLARVPVVDVNTRAAAEADFVLLRGLITRLPGGSAVYADLLEKHVRTTTTTVMPGVDGGGGSWTS
;
A
#
# COMPACT_ATOMS: atom_id res chain seq x y z
N MET A 1 -11.57 3.51 -32.38
CA MET A 1 -13.02 3.29 -32.23
C MET A 1 -13.52 3.56 -30.81
N LEU A 2 -13.23 2.70 -29.81
CA LEU A 2 -13.82 2.80 -28.46
C LEU A 2 -13.58 4.16 -27.76
N LEU A 3 -12.35 4.70 -27.80
CA LEU A 3 -12.02 6.01 -27.21
C LEU A 3 -12.81 7.15 -27.88
N GLU A 4 -13.00 7.10 -29.20
CA GLU A 4 -13.72 8.15 -29.95
C GLU A 4 -15.23 8.13 -29.66
N GLU A 5 -15.79 6.94 -29.41
CA GLU A 5 -17.17 6.76 -28.93
C GLU A 5 -17.32 7.31 -27.52
N ALA A 6 -16.45 6.91 -26.59
CA ALA A 6 -16.46 7.41 -25.22
C ALA A 6 -16.31 8.94 -25.15
N GLN A 7 -15.43 9.52 -25.95
CA GLN A 7 -15.28 10.98 -26.08
C GLN A 7 -16.49 11.66 -26.75
N ARG A 8 -17.21 11.00 -27.67
CA ARG A 8 -18.48 11.53 -28.22
C ARG A 8 -19.59 11.54 -27.17
N LEU A 9 -19.74 10.44 -26.41
CA LEU A 9 -20.68 10.35 -25.30
C LEU A 9 -20.36 11.37 -24.20
N HIS A 10 -19.09 11.52 -23.83
CA HIS A 10 -18.62 12.50 -22.84
C HIS A 10 -19.00 13.93 -23.25
N ARG A 11 -18.70 14.34 -24.49
CA ARG A 11 -19.11 15.66 -25.02
C ARG A 11 -20.62 15.86 -25.02
N SER A 12 -21.41 14.82 -25.29
CA SER A 12 -22.88 14.87 -25.22
C SER A 12 -23.37 15.12 -23.78
N LEU A 13 -22.83 14.36 -22.81
CA LEU A 13 -23.17 14.48 -21.39
C LEU A 13 -22.63 15.77 -20.75
N ALA A 14 -21.54 16.34 -21.28
CA ALA A 14 -21.07 17.67 -20.91
C ALA A 14 -21.95 18.79 -21.50
N ALA A 15 -22.48 18.61 -22.71
CA ALA A 15 -23.34 19.60 -23.35
C ALA A 15 -24.72 19.74 -22.65
N THR A 16 -25.26 18.67 -22.08
CA THR A 16 -26.49 18.71 -21.27
C THR A 16 -26.27 19.31 -19.87
N ARG A 17 -25.02 19.36 -19.37
CA ARG A 17 -24.64 19.90 -18.05
C ARG A 17 -24.55 21.44 -17.96
N ARG A 18 -25.13 22.18 -18.91
CA ARG A 18 -25.12 23.66 -18.93
C ARG A 18 -26.01 24.34 -17.86
N SER A 19 -26.69 23.57 -17.02
CA SER A 19 -27.43 24.09 -15.86
C SER A 19 -26.53 24.07 -14.60
N PRO A 20 -26.45 25.16 -13.81
CA PRO A 20 -25.46 25.32 -12.75
C PRO A 20 -25.59 24.38 -11.55
N ASN A 21 -26.68 23.63 -11.42
CA ASN A 21 -27.01 22.81 -10.24
C ASN A 21 -27.00 21.28 -10.50
N ILE A 22 -26.35 20.80 -11.57
CA ILE A 22 -26.34 19.35 -11.90
C ILE A 22 -25.24 18.61 -11.12
N ILE A 23 -25.67 17.81 -10.14
CA ILE A 23 -24.83 16.79 -9.47
C ILE A 23 -24.35 15.77 -10.52
N PRO A 24 -23.06 15.37 -10.53
CA PRO A 24 -22.58 14.32 -11.43
C PRO A 24 -23.18 12.97 -11.08
N THR A 25 -23.57 12.19 -12.11
CA THR A 25 -23.93 10.78 -11.95
C THR A 25 -22.69 9.88 -11.98
N LEU A 26 -22.79 8.69 -11.37
CA LEU A 26 -21.71 7.70 -11.29
C LEU A 26 -21.19 7.27 -12.67
N GLU A 27 -22.08 7.11 -13.64
CA GLU A 27 -21.78 6.66 -15.00
C GLU A 27 -20.87 7.67 -15.73
N PHE A 28 -21.00 8.96 -15.44
CA PHE A 28 -20.12 9.99 -15.99
C PHE A 28 -18.74 9.99 -15.31
N CYS A 29 -18.68 9.75 -13.99
CA CYS A 29 -17.41 9.56 -13.28
C CYS A 29 -16.66 8.33 -13.84
N GLN A 30 -17.37 7.23 -14.08
CA GLN A 30 -16.86 6.02 -14.73
C GLN A 30 -16.42 6.28 -16.18
N LEU A 31 -17.17 7.07 -16.96
CA LEU A 31 -16.83 7.42 -18.33
C LEU A 31 -15.55 8.25 -18.43
N SER A 32 -15.41 9.28 -17.60
CA SER A 32 -14.16 10.08 -17.53
C SER A 32 -12.98 9.23 -17.08
N PHE A 33 -13.18 8.31 -16.12
CA PHE A 33 -12.15 7.37 -15.70
C PHE A 33 -11.76 6.37 -16.82
N PHE A 34 -12.72 5.89 -17.61
CA PHE A 34 -12.47 5.04 -18.78
C PHE A 34 -11.69 5.78 -19.89
N ILE A 35 -12.00 7.05 -20.13
CA ILE A 35 -11.28 7.90 -21.09
C ILE A 35 -9.84 8.15 -20.58
N TYR A 36 -9.65 8.38 -19.28
CA TYR A 36 -8.32 8.38 -18.65
C TYR A 36 -7.57 7.06 -18.91
N ALA A 37 -8.17 5.91 -18.62
CA ALA A 37 -7.53 4.61 -18.77
C ALA A 37 -7.11 4.34 -20.23
N CYS A 38 -7.94 4.73 -21.20
CA CYS A 38 -7.60 4.70 -22.62
C CYS A 38 -6.39 5.60 -22.95
N HIS A 39 -6.37 6.84 -22.45
CA HIS A 39 -5.23 7.73 -22.67
C HIS A 39 -3.94 7.27 -21.96
N ALA A 40 -4.06 6.62 -20.80
CA ALA A 40 -2.93 6.02 -20.10
C ALA A 40 -2.35 4.82 -20.89
N ALA A 41 -3.20 3.93 -21.39
CA ALA A 41 -2.79 2.79 -22.23
C ALA A 41 -2.14 3.23 -23.56
N LEU A 42 -2.55 4.38 -24.10
CA LEU A 42 -1.94 5.02 -25.28
C LEU A 42 -0.71 5.89 -24.97
N MET A 43 -0.26 5.97 -23.71
CA MET A 43 0.84 6.85 -23.27
C MET A 43 0.61 8.35 -23.57
N HIS A 44 -0.64 8.80 -23.72
CA HIS A 44 -1.01 10.19 -23.94
C HIS A 44 -1.03 10.96 -22.60
N HIS A 45 0.13 11.05 -21.93
CA HIS A 45 0.26 11.43 -20.52
C HIS A 45 -0.53 12.69 -20.10
N SER A 46 -0.45 13.78 -20.88
CA SER A 46 -1.16 15.03 -20.58
C SER A 46 -2.69 14.90 -20.67
N GLN A 47 -3.21 14.11 -21.61
CA GLN A 47 -4.64 13.83 -21.73
C GLN A 47 -5.10 12.87 -20.62
N ALA A 48 -4.28 11.86 -20.29
CA ALA A 48 -4.53 10.99 -19.16
C ALA A 48 -4.63 11.80 -17.85
N PHE A 49 -3.71 12.74 -17.61
CA PHE A 49 -3.76 13.61 -16.44
C PHE A 49 -5.04 14.48 -16.38
N PHE A 50 -5.46 15.04 -17.51
CA PHE A 50 -6.68 15.84 -17.61
C PHE A 50 -7.93 15.03 -17.23
N PHE A 51 -8.16 13.89 -17.88
CA PHE A 51 -9.34 13.06 -17.61
C PHE A 51 -9.30 12.38 -16.24
N LEU A 52 -8.11 12.12 -15.69
CA LEU A 52 -7.95 11.63 -14.32
C LEU A 52 -8.34 12.70 -13.30
N ARG A 53 -7.91 13.97 -13.51
CA ARG A 53 -8.35 15.10 -12.67
C ARG A 53 -9.86 15.29 -12.77
N GLU A 54 -10.41 15.26 -13.97
CA GLU A 54 -11.84 15.38 -14.20
C GLU A 54 -12.61 14.27 -13.46
N ALA A 55 -12.22 12.99 -13.62
CA ALA A 55 -12.85 11.87 -12.93
C ALA A 55 -12.77 11.98 -11.39
N THR A 56 -11.63 12.42 -10.85
CA THR A 56 -11.48 12.70 -9.41
C THR A 56 -12.40 13.83 -8.95
N THR A 57 -12.43 14.97 -9.65
CA THR A 57 -13.30 16.11 -9.29
C THR A 57 -14.79 15.76 -9.42
N LEU A 58 -15.18 14.99 -10.42
CA LEU A 58 -16.55 14.48 -10.58
C LEU A 58 -16.92 13.53 -9.44
N TYR A 59 -16.02 12.64 -9.03
CA TYR A 59 -16.23 11.78 -7.86
C TYR A 59 -16.36 12.59 -6.56
N MET A 60 -15.54 13.62 -6.36
CA MET A 60 -15.61 14.51 -5.19
C MET A 60 -16.91 15.35 -5.12
N LEU A 61 -17.67 15.43 -6.22
CA LEU A 61 -18.95 16.13 -6.31
C LEU A 61 -20.16 15.16 -6.37
N LEU A 62 -19.92 13.84 -6.36
CA LEU A 62 -20.94 12.79 -6.40
C LEU A 62 -21.60 12.65 -5.01
N ARG A 63 -22.92 12.86 -4.93
CA ARG A 63 -23.71 12.55 -3.72
C ARG A 63 -23.89 11.04 -3.59
N ARG A 64 -22.90 10.39 -2.99
CA ARG A 64 -22.84 8.93 -2.77
C ARG A 64 -24.01 8.42 -1.93
N GLU A 65 -24.50 9.26 -1.03
CA GLU A 65 -25.65 9.04 -0.15
C GLU A 65 -27.00 8.93 -0.87
N ASP A 66 -27.13 9.45 -2.10
CA ASP A 66 -28.34 9.33 -2.93
C ASP A 66 -28.38 8.02 -3.75
N LEU A 67 -27.27 7.28 -3.82
CA LEU A 67 -27.12 6.15 -4.75
C LEU A 67 -27.83 4.89 -4.27
N ALA A 68 -28.35 4.10 -5.21
CA ALA A 68 -28.79 2.74 -4.92
C ALA A 68 -27.61 1.88 -4.40
N PRO A 69 -27.83 0.87 -3.53
CA PRO A 69 -26.75 0.13 -2.88
C PRO A 69 -25.67 -0.45 -3.82
N GLU A 70 -26.07 -0.95 -4.99
CA GLU A 70 -25.15 -1.44 -6.02
C GLU A 70 -24.30 -0.31 -6.63
N GLN A 71 -24.91 0.85 -6.91
CA GLN A 71 -24.19 2.04 -7.38
C GLN A 71 -23.26 2.60 -6.30
N ALA A 72 -23.64 2.59 -5.03
CA ALA A 72 -22.76 2.97 -3.92
C ALA A 72 -21.55 2.04 -3.81
N LEU A 73 -21.74 0.72 -3.97
CA LEU A 73 -20.65 -0.26 -4.00
C LEU A 73 -19.71 -0.06 -5.21
N LEU A 74 -20.27 0.28 -6.39
CA LEU A 74 -19.48 0.63 -7.57
C LEU A 74 -18.74 1.97 -7.42
N ALA A 75 -19.31 2.94 -6.69
CA ALA A 75 -18.65 4.19 -6.31
C ALA A 75 -17.46 3.93 -5.37
N ASP A 76 -17.60 3.02 -4.39
CA ASP A 76 -16.52 2.64 -3.47
C ASP A 76 -15.34 1.98 -4.19
N ARG A 77 -15.62 1.13 -5.18
CA ARG A 77 -14.59 0.58 -6.07
C ARG A 77 -13.95 1.67 -6.94
N LEU A 78 -14.74 2.61 -7.46
CA LEU A 78 -14.22 3.73 -8.25
C LEU A 78 -13.32 4.67 -7.42
N PHE A 79 -13.66 4.94 -6.16
CA PHE A 79 -12.79 5.69 -5.23
C PHE A 79 -11.40 5.06 -5.13
N TRP A 80 -11.33 3.74 -4.87
CA TRP A 80 -10.04 3.05 -4.75
C TRP A 80 -9.30 2.96 -6.08
N ALA A 81 -9.99 2.86 -7.22
CA ALA A 81 -9.38 2.91 -8.54
C ALA A 81 -8.79 4.30 -8.86
N LEU A 82 -9.49 5.37 -8.50
CA LEU A 82 -9.01 6.75 -8.59
C LEU A 82 -7.82 7.00 -7.66
N VAL A 83 -7.87 6.53 -6.41
CA VAL A 83 -6.77 6.61 -5.43
C VAL A 83 -5.48 6.00 -6.00
N VAL A 84 -5.55 4.77 -6.52
CA VAL A 84 -4.43 4.05 -7.15
C VAL A 84 -3.90 4.82 -8.36
N SER A 85 -4.81 5.24 -9.25
CA SER A 85 -4.47 5.91 -10.50
C SER A 85 -3.82 7.28 -10.28
N GLU A 86 -4.40 8.12 -9.41
CA GLU A 86 -3.90 9.45 -9.10
C GLU A 86 -2.52 9.40 -8.45
N ARG A 87 -2.30 8.48 -7.50
CA ARG A 87 -1.00 8.32 -6.82
C ARG A 87 0.07 7.72 -7.73
N SER A 88 -0.26 6.71 -8.55
CA SER A 88 0.68 6.17 -9.53
C SER A 88 1.09 7.21 -10.58
N HIS A 89 0.16 8.09 -11.00
CA HIS A 89 0.43 9.16 -11.94
C HIS A 89 1.20 10.34 -11.28
N ALA A 90 0.88 10.67 -10.03
CA ALA A 90 1.57 11.67 -9.23
C ALA A 90 3.06 11.37 -9.04
N ILE A 91 3.39 10.11 -8.74
CA ILE A 91 4.77 9.62 -8.69
C ILE A 91 5.41 9.71 -10.08
N ARG A 92 4.86 9.02 -11.07
CA ARG A 92 5.51 8.84 -12.38
C ARG A 92 5.75 10.16 -13.13
N TYR A 93 4.84 11.13 -13.02
CA TYR A 93 4.87 12.35 -13.82
C TYR A 93 5.06 13.64 -13.00
N ARG A 94 5.36 13.55 -11.70
CA ARG A 94 5.45 14.69 -10.76
C ARG A 94 4.22 15.60 -10.85
N ARG A 95 3.11 15.13 -10.27
CA ARG A 95 1.83 15.84 -10.23
C ARG A 95 1.24 15.82 -8.82
N PRO A 96 0.54 16.87 -8.38
CA PRO A 96 -0.13 16.88 -7.08
C PRO A 96 -1.32 15.92 -7.09
N ILE A 97 -1.65 15.32 -5.95
CA ILE A 97 -2.91 14.58 -5.75
C ILE A 97 -4.05 15.53 -5.32
N THR A 98 -5.29 15.09 -5.44
CA THR A 98 -6.47 15.74 -4.84
C THR A 98 -7.28 14.79 -3.96
N LEU A 99 -7.31 13.49 -4.28
CA LEU A 99 -8.17 12.52 -3.60
C LEU A 99 -7.54 12.06 -2.28
N GLN A 100 -7.92 12.76 -1.21
CA GLN A 100 -7.53 12.44 0.17
C GLN A 100 -8.22 11.17 0.65
N ILE A 101 -7.55 10.46 1.57
CA ILE A 101 -8.11 9.31 2.28
C ILE A 101 -8.38 9.76 3.72
N THR A 102 -9.65 9.74 4.12
CA THR A 102 -10.14 10.25 5.41
C THR A 102 -10.85 9.15 6.20
N SER A 103 -11.31 9.46 7.42
CA SER A 103 -12.23 8.60 8.18
C SER A 103 -13.61 8.43 7.52
N SER A 104 -13.99 9.31 6.59
CA SER A 104 -15.23 9.24 5.80
C SER A 104 -15.06 8.62 4.41
N SER A 105 -13.84 8.29 3.99
CA SER A 105 -13.60 7.54 2.76
C SER A 105 -14.18 6.13 2.85
N PRO A 106 -14.61 5.52 1.73
CA PRO A 106 -14.96 4.11 1.68
C PRO A 106 -13.86 3.24 2.32
N PRO A 107 -14.20 2.23 3.14
CA PRO A 107 -13.20 1.32 3.66
C PRO A 107 -12.46 0.64 2.49
N PRO A 108 -11.17 0.31 2.63
CA PRO A 108 -10.54 -0.64 1.72
C PRO A 108 -11.31 -1.95 1.94
N VAL A 109 -11.96 -2.46 0.89
CA VAL A 109 -13.00 -3.50 1.03
C VAL A 109 -12.45 -4.65 1.87
N SER A 110 -13.11 -5.00 2.97
CA SER A 110 -12.46 -5.65 4.12
C SER A 110 -12.13 -7.12 3.90
N VAL A 111 -10.84 -7.47 4.02
CA VAL A 111 -10.36 -8.86 4.05
C VAL A 111 -10.19 -9.26 5.51
N SER A 112 -11.16 -9.95 6.08
CA SER A 112 -11.04 -10.61 7.39
C SER A 112 -11.64 -12.01 7.31
N GLU A 113 -10.95 -13.01 7.87
CA GLU A 113 -11.51 -14.37 7.97
C GLU A 113 -12.79 -14.39 8.83
N GLU A 114 -12.94 -13.43 9.74
CA GLU A 114 -14.15 -13.20 10.53
C GLU A 114 -15.40 -12.93 9.68
N ASN A 115 -15.28 -12.22 8.55
CA ASN A 115 -16.38 -12.00 7.61
C ASN A 115 -16.73 -13.28 6.82
N LEU A 116 -15.72 -14.10 6.48
CA LEU A 116 -15.92 -15.38 5.81
C LEU A 116 -16.58 -16.41 6.75
N LEU A 117 -16.18 -16.43 8.03
CA LEU A 117 -16.71 -17.33 9.06
C LEU A 117 -18.14 -16.94 9.49
N HIS A 118 -18.45 -15.64 9.61
CA HIS A 118 -19.83 -15.19 9.83
C HIS A 118 -20.74 -15.61 8.67
N HIS A 119 -20.29 -15.48 7.42
CA HIS A 119 -21.09 -15.88 6.26
C HIS A 119 -21.42 -17.38 6.25
N HIS A 120 -20.49 -18.24 6.68
CA HIS A 120 -20.72 -19.69 6.72
C HIS A 120 -21.76 -20.10 7.78
N HIS A 121 -21.75 -19.45 8.96
CA HIS A 121 -22.83 -19.62 9.95
C HIS A 121 -24.18 -19.06 9.46
N TYR A 122 -24.18 -17.91 8.77
CA TYR A 122 -25.40 -17.30 8.23
C TYR A 122 -26.06 -18.20 7.16
N GLN A 123 -25.26 -18.83 6.29
CA GLN A 123 -25.77 -19.76 5.27
C GLN A 123 -26.44 -21.01 5.87
N GLN A 124 -25.91 -21.56 6.98
CA GLN A 124 -26.55 -22.71 7.63
C GLN A 124 -27.92 -22.37 8.26
N GLN A 125 -28.13 -21.11 8.69
CA GLN A 125 -29.40 -20.69 9.31
C GLN A 125 -30.48 -20.27 8.28
N GLN A 126 -30.09 -19.87 7.06
CA GLN A 126 -31.05 -19.38 6.04
C GLN A 126 -31.71 -20.48 5.17
N GLN A 127 -31.52 -21.77 5.47
CA GLN A 127 -32.15 -22.84 4.68
C GLN A 127 -33.69 -22.93 4.81
N GLN A 128 -34.31 -22.01 5.58
CA GLN A 128 -35.76 -21.78 5.64
C GLN A 128 -36.11 -20.28 5.66
N HIS A 129 -35.75 -19.51 4.63
CA HIS A 129 -36.58 -18.51 3.91
C HIS A 129 -35.72 -17.67 2.95
N ALA A 130 -36.28 -17.24 1.81
CA ALA A 130 -35.54 -16.50 0.79
C ALA A 130 -35.62 -14.98 0.99
N ILE A 131 -34.45 -14.32 0.99
CA ILE A 131 -34.19 -12.95 0.47
C ILE A 131 -32.70 -12.90 0.10
N SER A 132 -32.38 -12.44 -1.11
CA SER A 132 -31.00 -12.43 -1.63
C SER A 132 -30.23 -11.18 -1.18
N THR A 133 -29.24 -11.35 -0.31
CA THR A 133 -28.29 -10.29 0.10
C THR A 133 -26.95 -10.44 -0.64
N ASP A 134 -26.69 -9.57 -1.61
CA ASP A 134 -25.59 -9.73 -2.56
C ASP A 134 -24.18 -9.53 -1.96
N GLY A 135 -24.08 -8.75 -0.88
CA GLY A 135 -22.82 -8.30 -0.27
C GLY A 135 -21.85 -9.39 0.23
N GLY A 136 -22.25 -10.67 0.21
CA GLY A 136 -21.35 -11.80 0.49
C GLY A 136 -20.40 -12.14 -0.67
N ARG A 137 -20.78 -11.87 -1.94
CA ARG A 137 -20.03 -12.32 -3.13
C ARG A 137 -18.64 -11.68 -3.23
N ASP A 138 -18.55 -10.38 -2.98
CA ASP A 138 -17.32 -9.59 -3.09
C ASP A 138 -16.14 -10.09 -2.24
N ILE A 139 -16.43 -10.78 -1.13
CA ILE A 139 -15.44 -11.18 -0.12
C ILE A 139 -14.71 -12.47 -0.54
N ALA A 140 -15.33 -13.29 -1.39
CA ALA A 140 -14.75 -14.53 -1.90
C ALA A 140 -14.15 -14.41 -3.33
N ASP A 141 -14.41 -13.30 -4.04
CA ASP A 141 -13.91 -13.08 -5.41
C ASP A 141 -12.39 -12.77 -5.43
N PRO A 142 -11.55 -13.63 -6.06
CA PRO A 142 -10.12 -13.36 -6.20
C PRO A 142 -9.81 -12.08 -6.97
N ALA A 143 -10.66 -11.65 -7.92
CA ALA A 143 -10.48 -10.39 -8.62
C ALA A 143 -10.55 -9.21 -7.64
N MET A 144 -11.53 -9.22 -6.74
CA MET A 144 -11.67 -8.24 -5.67
C MET A 144 -10.53 -8.31 -4.64
N THR A 145 -10.02 -9.50 -4.27
CA THR A 145 -8.83 -9.61 -3.40
C THR A 145 -7.61 -8.91 -4.00
N GLY A 146 -7.30 -9.18 -5.27
CA GLY A 146 -6.17 -8.51 -5.93
C GLY A 146 -6.35 -7.00 -6.06
N PHE A 147 -7.59 -6.52 -6.25
CA PHE A 147 -7.90 -5.10 -6.25
C PHE A 147 -7.69 -4.44 -4.87
N ARG A 148 -8.09 -5.11 -3.78
CA ARG A 148 -7.86 -4.64 -2.40
C ARG A 148 -6.37 -4.54 -2.08
N CYS A 149 -5.56 -5.53 -2.48
CA CYS A 149 -4.10 -5.48 -2.35
C CYS A 149 -3.50 -4.30 -3.13
N LEU A 150 -3.99 -4.01 -4.34
CA LEU A 150 -3.52 -2.88 -5.14
C LEU A 150 -3.90 -1.54 -4.47
N ALA A 151 -5.11 -1.42 -3.93
CA ALA A 151 -5.54 -0.27 -3.14
C ALA A 151 -4.67 -0.09 -1.87
N ALA A 152 -4.36 -1.19 -1.17
CA ALA A 152 -3.52 -1.19 0.02
C ALA A 152 -2.07 -0.73 -0.26
N LEU A 153 -1.48 -1.08 -1.42
CA LEU A 153 -0.15 -0.59 -1.83
C LEU A 153 -0.08 0.94 -1.95
N PHE A 154 -1.15 1.59 -2.41
CA PHE A 154 -1.21 3.05 -2.59
C PHE A 154 -1.81 3.81 -1.40
N ARG A 155 -2.51 3.13 -0.48
CA ARG A 155 -3.16 3.76 0.70
C ARG A 155 -2.19 4.58 1.59
N PRO A 156 -0.92 4.19 1.84
CA PRO A 156 -0.02 4.97 2.69
C PRO A 156 0.52 6.25 2.03
N LEU A 157 0.30 6.44 0.73
CA LEU A 157 0.91 7.53 -0.04
C LEU A 157 0.01 8.76 0.04
N ASP A 158 0.22 9.57 1.08
CA ASP A 158 -0.58 10.75 1.38
C ASP A 158 -0.07 12.02 0.65
N THR A 159 -0.65 13.17 0.97
CA THR A 159 -0.24 14.45 0.36
C THR A 159 1.17 14.84 0.78
N PHE A 160 1.61 14.53 2.00
CA PHE A 160 2.98 14.80 2.45
C PHE A 160 3.99 13.97 1.66
N PHE A 161 3.76 12.66 1.51
CA PHE A 161 4.59 11.78 0.68
C PHE A 161 4.66 12.24 -0.78
N ILE A 162 3.53 12.64 -1.38
CA ILE A 162 3.48 13.11 -2.77
C ILE A 162 4.19 14.46 -2.94
N ALA A 163 3.99 15.44 -2.06
CA ALA A 163 4.68 16.73 -2.13
C ALA A 163 6.20 16.56 -1.93
N LEU A 164 6.58 15.73 -0.95
CA LEU A 164 7.96 15.32 -0.69
C LEU A 164 8.58 14.71 -1.96
N HIS A 165 7.90 13.77 -2.62
CA HIS A 165 8.33 13.16 -3.88
C HIS A 165 8.32 14.11 -5.08
N GLY A 166 7.38 15.07 -5.10
CA GLY A 166 7.24 16.12 -6.11
C GLY A 166 8.53 16.93 -6.29
N GLN A 167 9.30 17.10 -5.21
CA GLN A 167 10.31 18.15 -5.02
C GLN A 167 9.67 19.54 -4.94
N GLU A 168 8.47 19.64 -4.38
CA GLU A 168 7.86 20.92 -4.01
C GLU A 168 8.70 21.59 -2.90
N GLU A 169 8.69 22.92 -2.81
CA GLU A 169 9.51 23.68 -1.83
C GLU A 169 8.95 23.60 -0.41
N ILE A 170 9.03 22.40 0.18
CA ILE A 170 8.75 22.17 1.59
C ILE A 170 9.89 22.78 2.41
N LEU A 171 9.61 23.92 3.06
CA LEU A 171 10.50 24.54 4.03
C LEU A 171 10.83 23.52 5.14
N GLY A 172 12.05 22.99 5.13
CA GLY A 172 12.51 22.00 6.11
C GLY A 172 12.68 20.57 5.60
N PHE A 173 13.07 20.33 4.34
CA PHE A 173 13.57 19.00 3.91
C PHE A 173 14.63 18.40 4.88
N ALA A 174 15.50 19.24 5.44
CA ALA A 174 16.51 18.85 6.44
C ALA A 174 15.95 18.58 7.86
N MET A 175 14.64 18.73 8.06
CA MET A 175 13.93 18.51 9.33
C MET A 175 12.93 17.35 9.26
N VAL A 176 12.87 16.62 8.13
CA VAL A 176 12.06 15.40 8.01
C VAL A 176 12.72 14.29 8.86
N PRO A 177 12.03 13.67 9.84
CA PRO A 177 12.63 12.62 10.66
C PRO A 177 13.04 11.37 9.86
N LEU A 178 14.06 10.65 10.33
CA LEU A 178 14.58 9.42 9.74
C LEU A 178 13.49 8.33 9.59
N GLU A 179 12.51 8.37 10.49
CA GLU A 179 11.37 7.45 10.62
C GLU A 179 10.15 7.87 9.77
N ALA A 180 10.15 9.06 9.16
CA ALA A 180 8.97 9.63 8.50
C ALA A 180 8.42 8.79 7.31
N LEU A 181 9.23 7.86 6.80
CA LEU A 181 8.86 6.95 5.71
C LEU A 181 8.56 5.52 6.20
N ASP A 182 8.75 5.21 7.48
CA ASP A 182 8.62 3.84 8.01
C ASP A 182 7.17 3.35 8.04
N GLY A 183 6.20 4.24 8.31
CA GLY A 183 4.77 3.93 8.21
C GLY A 183 4.32 3.71 6.77
N VAL A 184 4.94 4.42 5.82
CA VAL A 184 4.70 4.24 4.37
C VAL A 184 5.23 2.88 3.91
N GLU A 185 6.47 2.57 4.27
CA GLU A 185 7.13 1.30 3.96
C GLU A 185 6.41 0.10 4.57
N ALA A 186 6.07 0.15 5.87
CA ALA A 186 5.34 -0.92 6.53
C ALA A 186 3.96 -1.18 5.90
N GLY A 187 3.29 -0.13 5.40
CA GLY A 187 2.02 -0.27 4.67
C GLY A 187 2.18 -0.90 3.29
N ILE A 188 3.20 -0.51 2.52
CA ILE A 188 3.54 -1.13 1.22
C ILE A 188 3.89 -2.62 1.40
N ASP A 189 4.64 -2.96 2.46
CA ASP A 189 5.08 -4.32 2.74
C ASP A 189 3.93 -5.23 3.20
N ALA A 190 3.07 -4.75 4.10
CA ALA A 190 1.92 -5.50 4.60
C ALA A 190 0.82 -5.74 3.54
N ALA A 191 0.73 -4.89 2.51
CA ALA A 191 -0.35 -4.91 1.51
C ALA A 191 -0.54 -6.25 0.76
N LEU A 192 0.50 -7.10 0.69
CA LEU A 192 0.47 -8.40 0.03
C LEU A 192 0.54 -9.61 1.00
N GLY A 193 0.29 -9.38 2.29
CA GLY A 193 0.45 -10.37 3.35
C GLY A 193 1.91 -10.52 3.81
N ASN A 194 2.11 -10.80 5.09
CA ASN A 194 3.42 -11.01 5.71
C ASN A 194 3.33 -12.08 6.82
N ALA A 195 4.39 -12.28 7.61
CA ALA A 195 4.40 -13.30 8.67
C ALA A 195 3.36 -13.11 9.78
N ALA A 196 2.83 -11.89 9.97
CA ALA A 196 1.75 -11.58 10.91
C ALA A 196 0.34 -11.76 10.30
N ASP A 197 0.22 -11.81 8.97
CA ASP A 197 -1.02 -12.14 8.27
C ASP A 197 -0.82 -13.30 7.26
N PRO A 198 -0.77 -14.55 7.76
CA PRO A 198 -0.73 -15.73 6.91
C PRO A 198 -2.06 -15.96 6.15
N GLY A 199 -3.17 -15.32 6.54
CA GLY A 199 -4.46 -15.42 5.86
C GLY A 199 -4.43 -14.70 4.52
N LEU A 200 -4.10 -13.41 4.53
CA LEU A 200 -3.89 -12.61 3.31
C LEU A 200 -2.78 -13.20 2.44
N LEU A 201 -1.69 -13.69 3.04
CA LEU A 201 -0.60 -14.32 2.28
C LEU A 201 -1.11 -15.54 1.47
N ARG A 202 -1.90 -16.45 2.08
CA ARG A 202 -2.56 -17.57 1.37
C ARG A 202 -3.43 -17.06 0.21
N LEU A 203 -4.24 -16.04 0.45
CA LEU A 203 -5.12 -15.46 -0.58
C LEU A 203 -4.33 -14.85 -1.74
N VAL A 204 -3.21 -14.16 -1.46
CA VAL A 204 -2.31 -13.58 -2.48
C VAL A 204 -1.60 -14.66 -3.29
N HIS A 205 -1.21 -15.79 -2.68
CA HIS A 205 -0.70 -16.96 -3.42
C HIS A 205 -1.77 -17.55 -4.37
N GLY A 206 -3.04 -17.56 -3.95
CA GLY A 206 -4.17 -18.09 -4.73
C GLY A 206 -4.70 -17.20 -5.87
N LEU A 207 -4.17 -15.98 -6.04
CA LEU A 207 -4.58 -15.07 -7.12
C LEU A 207 -4.25 -15.60 -8.52
N GLN A 208 -4.83 -14.98 -9.54
CA GLN A 208 -4.38 -15.18 -10.92
C GLN A 208 -3.01 -14.53 -11.17
N ASP A 209 -2.19 -15.11 -12.04
CA ASP A 209 -0.83 -14.63 -12.32
C ASP A 209 -0.81 -13.19 -12.86
N VAL A 210 -1.85 -12.80 -13.60
CA VAL A 210 -2.08 -11.42 -14.05
C VAL A 210 -2.12 -10.45 -12.87
N GLN A 211 -2.77 -10.83 -11.77
CA GLN A 211 -2.85 -10.00 -10.57
C GLN A 211 -1.52 -10.02 -9.80
N LYS A 212 -0.91 -11.21 -9.62
CA LYS A 212 0.40 -11.35 -8.97
C LYS A 212 1.46 -10.48 -9.64
N ALA A 213 1.50 -10.47 -10.97
CA ALA A 213 2.41 -9.65 -11.77
C ALA A 213 2.28 -8.15 -11.45
N ASN A 214 1.06 -7.60 -11.53
CA ASN A 214 0.82 -6.19 -11.24
C ASN A 214 1.17 -5.85 -9.78
N LEU A 215 0.76 -6.70 -8.83
CA LEU A 215 0.99 -6.48 -7.40
C LEU A 215 2.47 -6.53 -7.03
N ARG A 216 3.20 -7.58 -7.42
CA ARG A 216 4.63 -7.75 -7.07
C ARG A 216 5.51 -6.69 -7.75
N VAL A 217 5.29 -6.40 -9.04
CA VAL A 217 6.05 -5.33 -9.73
C VAL A 217 5.73 -3.95 -9.13
N THR A 218 4.46 -3.67 -8.79
CA THR A 218 4.09 -2.39 -8.18
C THR A 218 4.62 -2.26 -6.75
N GLN A 219 4.61 -3.33 -5.94
CA GLN A 219 5.22 -3.32 -4.61
C GLN A 219 6.73 -3.04 -4.69
N ALA A 220 7.46 -3.77 -5.55
CA ALA A 220 8.91 -3.56 -5.73
C ALA A 220 9.23 -2.14 -6.21
N TRP A 221 8.45 -1.61 -7.16
CA TRP A 221 8.58 -0.22 -7.62
C TRP A 221 8.37 0.80 -6.50
N LEU A 222 7.30 0.66 -5.70
CA LEU A 222 7.04 1.57 -4.56
C LEU A 222 8.13 1.49 -3.49
N ARG A 223 8.71 0.32 -3.23
CA ARG A 223 9.89 0.17 -2.34
C ARG A 223 11.11 0.92 -2.88
N ILE A 224 11.35 0.90 -4.19
CA ILE A 224 12.40 1.72 -4.83
C ILE A 224 12.08 3.22 -4.74
N VAL A 225 10.82 3.65 -4.87
CA VAL A 225 10.44 5.07 -4.70
C VAL A 225 10.71 5.52 -3.25
N VAL A 226 10.33 4.73 -2.24
CA VAL A 226 10.66 5.02 -0.83
C VAL A 226 12.17 5.09 -0.61
N TRP A 227 12.94 4.17 -1.19
CA TRP A 227 14.40 4.19 -1.10
C TRP A 227 15.03 5.42 -1.77
N GLN A 228 14.54 5.84 -2.94
CA GLN A 228 14.99 7.07 -3.61
C GLN A 228 14.69 8.33 -2.78
N LEU A 229 13.58 8.34 -2.02
CA LEU A 229 13.30 9.39 -1.05
C LEU A 229 14.27 9.34 0.14
N ARG A 230 14.53 8.17 0.72
CA ARG A 230 15.53 8.02 1.80
C ARG A 230 16.91 8.50 1.34
N LEU A 231 17.34 8.09 0.13
CA LEU A 231 18.61 8.54 -0.48
C LEU A 231 18.70 10.07 -0.60
N ARG A 232 17.66 10.71 -1.15
CA ARG A 232 17.65 12.18 -1.36
C ARG A 232 17.56 12.97 -0.05
N LEU A 233 16.99 12.39 1.01
CA LEU A 233 16.94 12.99 2.35
C LEU A 233 18.22 12.74 3.18
N GLY A 234 19.16 11.91 2.71
CA GLY A 234 20.30 11.49 3.52
C GLY A 234 19.94 10.48 4.63
N HIS A 235 18.78 9.82 4.50
CA HIS A 235 18.23 8.85 5.46
C HIS A 235 18.75 7.42 5.24
N LEU A 236 19.85 7.26 4.49
CA LEU A 236 20.50 5.96 4.29
C LEU A 236 21.70 5.82 5.22
N ILE A 237 21.91 4.59 5.69
CA ILE A 237 22.96 4.20 6.63
C ILE A 237 23.81 3.07 6.02
N ASP A 238 25.04 2.95 6.50
CA ASP A 238 25.95 1.87 6.07
C ASP A 238 25.51 0.51 6.64
N ASP A 239 25.89 -0.57 5.95
CA ASP A 239 25.49 -1.94 6.31
C ASP A 239 25.91 -2.31 7.75
N GLY A 240 27.04 -1.78 8.23
CA GLY A 240 27.52 -2.00 9.60
C GLY A 240 26.66 -1.34 10.68
N THR A 241 26.12 -0.14 10.43
CA THR A 241 25.21 0.53 11.37
C THR A 241 23.79 -0.02 11.25
N ALA A 242 23.36 -0.48 10.07
CA ALA A 242 22.14 -1.25 9.90
C ALA A 242 22.16 -2.57 10.70
N ALA A 243 23.28 -3.31 10.67
CA ALA A 243 23.46 -4.54 11.45
C ALA A 243 23.47 -4.28 12.97
N ALA A 244 24.02 -3.15 13.43
CA ALA A 244 23.95 -2.74 14.83
C ALA A 244 22.52 -2.35 15.27
N ALA A 245 21.75 -1.68 14.41
CA ALA A 245 20.35 -1.32 14.66
C ALA A 245 19.41 -2.54 14.69
N SER A 246 19.58 -3.50 13.77
CA SER A 246 18.75 -4.70 13.72
C SER A 246 19.01 -5.63 14.91
N SER A 247 20.28 -5.82 15.29
CA SER A 247 20.66 -6.67 16.43
C SER A 247 20.24 -6.09 17.79
N SER A 248 20.39 -4.77 18.00
CA SER A 248 19.90 -4.11 19.22
C SER A 248 18.37 -4.14 19.33
N THR A 249 17.64 -3.97 18.21
CA THR A 249 16.18 -4.07 18.23
C THR A 249 15.69 -5.51 18.44
N ALA A 250 16.38 -6.51 17.86
CA ALA A 250 16.09 -7.92 18.12
C ALA A 250 16.31 -8.30 19.61
N ALA A 251 17.35 -7.75 20.25
CA ALA A 251 17.58 -7.93 21.68
C ALA A 251 16.47 -7.29 22.54
N ALA A 252 16.00 -6.09 22.18
CA ALA A 252 14.88 -5.43 22.86
C ALA A 252 13.56 -6.20 22.71
N ALA A 253 13.26 -6.72 21.51
CA ALA A 253 12.10 -7.56 21.26
C ALA A 253 12.15 -8.88 22.05
N ALA A 254 13.33 -9.51 22.14
CA ALA A 254 13.53 -10.71 22.96
C ALA A 254 13.31 -10.43 24.46
N ALA A 255 13.80 -9.30 24.98
CA ALA A 255 13.58 -8.90 26.37
C ALA A 255 12.08 -8.67 26.67
N ALA A 256 11.35 -7.99 25.78
CA ALA A 256 9.90 -7.80 25.91
C ALA A 256 9.13 -9.13 25.87
N ALA A 257 9.52 -10.07 24.99
CA ALA A 257 8.94 -11.40 24.91
C ALA A 257 9.21 -12.27 26.14
N VAL A 258 10.31 -12.05 26.87
CA VAL A 258 10.57 -12.69 28.16
C VAL A 258 9.70 -12.08 29.28
N HIS A 259 9.54 -10.75 29.30
CA HIS A 259 8.75 -10.08 30.33
C HIS A 259 7.25 -10.45 30.28
N ASN A 260 6.73 -10.76 29.10
CA ASN A 260 5.34 -11.20 28.89
C ASN A 260 5.08 -12.71 29.18
N ARG A 261 6.04 -13.45 29.78
CA ARG A 261 5.90 -14.90 30.09
C ARG A 261 5.40 -15.22 31.51
N HIS A 262 4.74 -14.30 32.21
CA HIS A 262 3.98 -14.66 33.42
C HIS A 262 2.57 -15.15 33.03
N PRO A 263 2.15 -16.37 33.45
CA PRO A 263 0.85 -16.91 33.10
C PRO A 263 -0.28 -16.22 33.89
N GLN A 264 -1.23 -15.62 33.17
CA GLN A 264 -2.53 -15.24 33.74
C GLN A 264 -3.37 -16.50 33.96
N ASN A 265 -3.17 -17.18 35.09
CA ASN A 265 -4.11 -18.22 35.53
C ASN A 265 -5.43 -17.56 35.93
N SER A 266 -6.52 -17.96 35.26
CA SER A 266 -7.86 -17.42 35.50
C SER A 266 -8.37 -17.75 36.90
N ILE A 267 -8.97 -16.76 37.57
CA ILE A 267 -9.82 -16.96 38.74
C ILE A 267 -11.13 -16.20 38.52
N HIS A 268 -12.09 -16.86 37.87
CA HIS A 268 -13.52 -16.57 38.05
C HIS A 268 -14.38 -17.79 37.67
N SER A 269 -15.42 -18.04 38.49
CA SER A 269 -16.49 -19.05 38.32
C SER A 269 -16.26 -20.48 38.86
N ILE A 270 -16.61 -20.68 40.14
CA ILE A 270 -17.44 -21.80 40.65
C ILE A 270 -18.45 -21.19 41.66
N MET A 271 -19.60 -21.84 41.89
CA MET A 271 -20.79 -21.27 42.55
C MET A 271 -21.00 -21.67 44.03
N ASN A 272 -21.71 -20.78 44.75
CA ASN A 272 -22.80 -21.01 45.72
C ASN A 272 -22.62 -21.65 47.12
N HIS A 273 -23.51 -21.12 48.00
CA HIS A 273 -24.09 -21.61 49.25
C HIS A 273 -23.30 -21.46 50.57
N ASP A 274 -24.01 -20.87 51.54
CA ASP A 274 -24.13 -21.11 53.00
C ASP A 274 -22.82 -21.25 53.83
N ASP A 275 -22.69 -20.69 55.05
CA ASP A 275 -23.69 -20.62 56.11
C ASP A 275 -23.37 -19.56 57.23
N ALA A 276 -24.35 -19.34 58.12
CA ALA A 276 -24.35 -18.88 59.53
C ALA A 276 -23.24 -17.99 60.18
N THR A 277 -23.70 -16.95 60.91
CA THR A 277 -23.16 -16.36 62.18
C THR A 277 -21.75 -15.71 62.19
N THR A 278 -21.51 -14.50 62.73
CA THR A 278 -21.79 -14.01 64.11
C THR A 278 -21.77 -12.46 64.17
N ALA A 279 -22.12 -11.85 65.30
CA ALA A 279 -22.39 -10.40 65.50
C ALA A 279 -21.18 -9.47 65.77
N ILE A 280 -21.50 -8.20 66.13
CA ILE A 280 -20.66 -7.01 66.47
C ILE A 280 -20.35 -6.10 65.26
N GLY A 281 -20.74 -4.81 65.18
CA GLY A 281 -21.74 -4.05 65.94
C GLY A 281 -21.23 -2.74 66.60
N THR A 282 -21.48 -1.57 65.96
CA THR A 282 -21.44 -0.22 66.58
C THR A 282 -22.20 0.84 65.76
N THR A 283 -23.34 1.28 66.30
CA THR A 283 -23.87 2.67 66.42
C THR A 283 -23.61 3.80 65.40
N SER A 284 -24.69 4.58 65.18
CA SER A 284 -24.77 5.99 64.74
C SER A 284 -24.63 6.29 63.23
N GLY A 285 -25.42 7.22 62.64
CA GLY A 285 -26.58 7.95 63.19
C GLY A 285 -26.92 9.23 62.39
N ASN A 286 -28.19 9.67 62.44
CA ASN A 286 -28.76 10.91 61.87
C ASN A 286 -28.72 11.03 60.32
N THR A 287 -29.55 11.82 59.61
CA THR A 287 -31.01 12.09 59.57
C THR A 287 -31.22 13.28 58.61
N ASN A 288 -32.22 13.20 57.74
CA ASN A 288 -33.05 14.31 57.22
C ASN A 288 -32.55 15.32 56.14
N VAL A 289 -33.36 15.35 55.05
CA VAL A 289 -34.09 16.53 54.50
C VAL A 289 -33.35 17.51 53.55
N ASN A 290 -33.51 17.22 52.24
CA ASN A 290 -34.26 18.05 51.25
C ASN A 290 -33.60 19.23 50.47
N MET A 291 -34.11 19.42 49.24
CA MET A 291 -34.17 20.62 48.37
C MET A 291 -32.94 21.18 47.61
N THR A 292 -32.99 20.97 46.28
CA THR A 292 -32.74 21.93 45.18
C THR A 292 -31.42 22.73 45.05
N SER A 293 -30.70 22.50 43.95
CA SER A 293 -30.16 23.53 43.03
C SER A 293 -29.58 22.89 41.74
N ASP A 294 -29.27 23.70 40.72
CA ASP A 294 -28.82 23.28 39.40
C ASP A 294 -27.49 22.51 39.35
N ALA A 295 -27.31 21.68 38.30
CA ALA A 295 -26.04 21.06 37.94
C ALA A 295 -25.80 21.12 36.41
N PRO A 296 -24.60 21.52 35.94
CA PRO A 296 -24.25 21.51 34.52
C PRO A 296 -23.97 20.07 34.00
N PRO A 297 -23.95 19.85 32.67
CA PRO A 297 -23.77 18.51 32.09
C PRO A 297 -22.39 17.92 32.41
N GLN A 298 -22.36 16.62 32.72
CA GLN A 298 -21.12 15.91 33.04
C GLN A 298 -20.27 15.63 31.79
N VAL A 299 -18.96 15.73 31.96
CA VAL A 299 -17.97 15.34 30.94
C VAL A 299 -17.87 13.81 30.92
N HIS A 300 -18.25 13.18 29.80
CA HIS A 300 -17.93 11.77 29.55
C HIS A 300 -16.43 11.60 29.28
N THR A 301 -15.70 11.09 30.27
CA THR A 301 -14.31 10.65 30.10
C THR A 301 -14.24 9.54 29.05
N LEU A 302 -13.50 9.75 27.96
CA LEU A 302 -13.27 8.71 26.95
C LEU A 302 -12.47 7.55 27.56
N GLY A 303 -12.99 6.33 27.42
CA GLY A 303 -12.19 5.12 27.62
C GLY A 303 -11.13 5.03 26.54
N THR A 304 -9.84 4.99 26.93
CA THR A 304 -8.73 5.00 25.98
C THR A 304 -8.52 3.64 25.31
N THR A 305 -8.31 3.67 23.99
CA THR A 305 -8.14 2.49 23.13
C THR A 305 -6.73 1.88 23.26
N THR A 306 -6.46 1.22 24.39
CA THR A 306 -5.16 0.60 24.69
C THR A 306 -4.84 -0.63 23.84
N THR A 307 -5.84 -1.40 23.40
CA THR A 307 -5.64 -2.64 22.63
C THR A 307 -5.10 -2.41 21.21
N THR A 308 -5.55 -1.37 20.50
CA THR A 308 -5.05 -1.06 19.15
C THR A 308 -3.64 -0.50 19.17
N ALA A 309 -3.30 0.32 20.17
CA ALA A 309 -1.93 0.83 20.36
C ALA A 309 -0.93 -0.30 20.65
N ALA A 310 -1.31 -1.28 21.48
CA ALA A 310 -0.47 -2.44 21.79
C ALA A 310 -0.21 -3.32 20.54
N ALA A 311 -1.23 -3.55 19.70
CA ALA A 311 -1.07 -4.31 18.45
C ALA A 311 -0.16 -3.60 17.43
N ALA A 312 -0.23 -2.26 17.36
CA ALA A 312 0.67 -1.46 16.53
C ALA A 312 2.13 -1.53 17.02
N ALA A 313 2.37 -1.47 18.33
CA ALA A 313 3.71 -1.60 18.93
C ALA A 313 4.31 -3.02 18.80
N ALA A 314 3.48 -4.06 18.87
CA ALA A 314 3.90 -5.43 18.57
C ALA A 314 4.27 -5.61 17.08
N SER A 315 3.53 -4.97 16.17
CA SER A 315 3.82 -5.01 14.74
C SER A 315 5.09 -4.23 14.36
N SER A 316 5.34 -3.07 14.98
CA SER A 316 6.53 -2.25 14.67
C SER A 316 7.84 -2.91 15.13
N THR A 317 7.84 -3.60 16.26
CA THR A 317 9.03 -4.29 16.79
C THR A 317 9.44 -5.52 15.97
N VAL A 318 8.49 -6.24 15.36
CA VAL A 318 8.79 -7.35 14.45
C VAL A 318 9.27 -6.84 13.08
N ASN A 319 8.67 -5.77 12.54
CA ASN A 319 9.10 -5.19 11.26
C ASN A 319 10.49 -4.50 11.33
N ALA A 320 10.96 -4.11 12.52
CA ALA A 320 12.22 -3.37 12.66
C ALA A 320 13.45 -4.09 12.07
N GLY A 321 13.47 -5.43 12.09
CA GLY A 321 14.53 -6.23 11.45
C GLY A 321 14.56 -6.10 9.92
N ALA A 322 13.40 -5.91 9.27
CA ALA A 322 13.30 -5.65 7.84
C ALA A 322 13.57 -4.17 7.51
N ASN A 323 13.03 -3.25 8.33
CA ASN A 323 13.20 -1.80 8.20
C ASN A 323 14.65 -1.30 8.43
N ALA A 324 15.55 -2.16 8.91
CA ALA A 324 16.99 -1.90 8.96
C ALA A 324 17.61 -2.03 7.55
N ASN A 325 17.25 -3.06 6.79
CA ASN A 325 17.77 -3.29 5.45
C ASN A 325 17.31 -2.22 4.45
N SER A 326 16.09 -1.69 4.60
CA SER A 326 15.55 -0.67 3.69
C SER A 326 16.25 0.69 3.75
N ARG A 327 16.92 0.97 4.87
CA ARG A 327 17.79 2.13 5.07
C ARG A 327 19.19 1.95 4.49
N THR A 328 19.54 0.80 3.90
CA THR A 328 20.89 0.60 3.32
C THR A 328 21.00 1.15 1.90
N TYR A 329 22.22 1.49 1.50
CA TYR A 329 22.55 1.71 0.08
C TYR A 329 22.37 0.45 -0.79
N ARG A 330 22.28 -0.75 -0.18
CA ARG A 330 22.14 -2.03 -0.89
C ARG A 330 20.71 -2.43 -1.20
N TYR A 331 19.72 -1.81 -0.57
CA TYR A 331 18.32 -2.25 -0.62
C TYR A 331 17.75 -2.53 -2.03
N PRO A 332 18.07 -1.75 -3.08
CA PRO A 332 17.64 -2.07 -4.44
C PRO A 332 18.04 -3.46 -4.94
N LEU A 333 19.16 -4.02 -4.47
CA LEU A 333 19.59 -5.37 -4.82
C LEU A 333 18.70 -6.44 -4.18
N ALA A 334 18.22 -6.21 -2.96
CA ALA A 334 17.26 -7.10 -2.29
C ALA A 334 15.89 -7.04 -2.97
N VAL A 335 15.38 -5.82 -3.23
CA VAL A 335 14.12 -5.61 -3.94
C VAL A 335 14.15 -6.23 -5.34
N ALA A 336 15.28 -6.12 -6.06
CA ALA A 336 15.46 -6.73 -7.36
C ALA A 336 15.54 -8.26 -7.32
N ARG A 337 16.20 -8.84 -6.32
CA ARG A 337 16.25 -10.30 -6.09
C ARG A 337 14.87 -10.88 -5.82
N ASP A 338 14.12 -10.28 -4.90
CA ASP A 338 12.76 -10.71 -4.58
C ASP A 338 11.89 -10.63 -5.85
N LEU A 339 12.00 -9.54 -6.61
CA LEU A 339 11.27 -9.36 -7.85
C LEU A 339 11.69 -10.37 -8.93
N ALA A 340 12.99 -10.69 -9.06
CA ALA A 340 13.51 -11.67 -10.00
C ALA A 340 13.00 -13.08 -9.66
N LEU A 341 13.05 -13.48 -8.38
CA LEU A 341 12.48 -14.75 -7.90
C LEU A 341 10.98 -14.84 -8.20
N TRP A 342 10.20 -13.79 -7.92
CA TRP A 342 8.76 -13.76 -8.19
C TRP A 342 8.40 -13.72 -9.68
N THR A 343 9.23 -13.13 -10.53
CA THR A 343 8.93 -12.96 -11.97
C THR A 343 9.50 -14.05 -12.87
N ARG A 344 10.50 -14.80 -12.42
CA ARG A 344 11.06 -15.96 -13.16
C ARG A 344 9.99 -17.01 -13.49
N ASP A 345 9.08 -17.25 -12.54
CA ASP A 345 8.09 -18.33 -12.59
C ASP A 345 6.70 -17.85 -13.08
N LEU A 346 6.57 -16.58 -13.50
CA LEU A 346 5.32 -16.01 -14.04
C LEU A 346 5.29 -16.05 -15.58
N PRO A 347 4.15 -16.39 -16.23
CA PRO A 347 4.01 -16.32 -17.68
C PRO A 347 4.20 -14.89 -18.21
N LEU A 348 5.02 -14.69 -19.25
CA LEU A 348 5.28 -13.37 -19.84
C LEU A 348 3.99 -12.61 -20.23
N ALA A 349 2.97 -13.32 -20.71
CA ALA A 349 1.67 -12.75 -21.04
C ALA A 349 0.94 -12.13 -19.83
N ALA A 350 1.14 -12.69 -18.62
CA ALA A 350 0.56 -12.18 -17.37
C ALA A 350 1.18 -10.85 -16.91
N LEU A 351 2.41 -10.56 -17.34
CA LEU A 351 3.01 -9.23 -17.23
C LEU A 351 2.54 -8.33 -18.41
N ALA A 352 2.63 -8.82 -19.65
CA ALA A 352 2.41 -8.02 -20.85
C ALA A 352 1.00 -7.41 -20.98
N VAL A 353 -0.03 -8.04 -20.40
CA VAL A 353 -1.41 -7.51 -20.39
C VAL A 353 -1.55 -6.14 -19.69
N HIS A 354 -0.60 -5.76 -18.82
CA HIS A 354 -0.58 -4.45 -18.13
C HIS A 354 0.01 -3.32 -18.97
N GLY A 355 0.40 -3.59 -20.22
CA GLY A 355 0.96 -2.60 -21.14
C GLY A 355 2.31 -2.05 -20.69
N ALA A 356 2.70 -0.89 -21.22
CA ALA A 356 4.02 -0.30 -20.95
C ALA A 356 4.22 0.10 -19.48
N GLY A 357 3.14 0.36 -18.72
CA GLY A 357 3.21 0.79 -17.31
C GLY A 357 3.82 -0.25 -16.35
N ILE A 358 3.93 -1.53 -16.73
CA ILE A 358 4.70 -2.53 -15.96
C ILE A 358 6.18 -2.53 -16.37
N THR A 359 6.46 -2.30 -17.66
CA THR A 359 7.81 -2.11 -18.22
C THR A 359 8.49 -0.90 -17.60
N GLU A 360 7.76 0.21 -17.43
CA GLU A 360 8.22 1.43 -16.74
C GLU A 360 8.66 1.15 -15.30
N LYS A 361 7.84 0.42 -14.54
CA LYS A 361 8.11 0.05 -13.15
C LYS A 361 9.35 -0.84 -13.02
N LEU A 362 9.50 -1.82 -13.92
CA LEU A 362 10.67 -2.68 -14.01
C LEU A 362 11.94 -1.90 -14.37
N PHE A 363 11.83 -0.95 -15.31
CA PHE A 363 12.93 -0.07 -15.71
C PHE A 363 13.42 0.82 -14.55
N ASP A 364 12.52 1.39 -13.75
CA ASP A 364 12.87 2.19 -12.57
C ASP A 364 13.64 1.35 -11.52
N VAL A 365 13.21 0.10 -11.29
CA VAL A 365 13.92 -0.86 -10.41
C VAL A 365 15.31 -1.20 -10.98
N ALA A 366 15.39 -1.55 -12.27
CA ALA A 366 16.66 -1.87 -12.93
C ALA A 366 17.66 -0.70 -12.91
N CYS A 367 17.19 0.53 -13.10
CA CYS A 367 18.03 1.74 -12.99
C CYS A 367 18.59 1.95 -11.57
N ALA A 368 17.82 1.63 -10.52
CA ALA A 368 18.31 1.66 -9.15
C ALA A 368 19.38 0.59 -8.89
N VAL A 369 19.21 -0.63 -9.41
CA VAL A 369 20.22 -1.72 -9.32
C VAL A 369 21.53 -1.31 -10.00
N VAL A 370 21.47 -0.76 -11.21
CA VAL A 370 22.65 -0.24 -11.94
C VAL A 370 23.37 0.83 -11.13
N ASN A 371 22.63 1.75 -10.51
CA ASN A 371 23.21 2.80 -9.67
C ASN A 371 23.96 2.24 -8.45
N VAL A 372 23.45 1.18 -7.83
CA VAL A 372 24.07 0.52 -6.67
C VAL A 372 25.27 -0.33 -7.08
N LEU A 373 25.14 -1.20 -8.10
CA LEU A 373 26.22 -2.10 -8.55
C LEU A 373 27.48 -1.37 -9.03
N ALA A 374 27.35 -0.12 -9.49
CA ALA A 374 28.46 0.71 -9.94
C ALA A 374 29.06 1.62 -8.84
N ARG A 375 28.31 1.96 -7.78
CA ARG A 375 28.73 2.99 -6.80
C ARG A 375 28.85 2.50 -5.34
N VAL A 376 28.35 1.31 -5.02
CA VAL A 376 28.34 0.76 -3.65
C VAL A 376 29.23 -0.49 -3.61
N PRO A 377 30.37 -0.50 -2.89
CA PRO A 377 31.33 -1.61 -2.92
C PRO A 377 30.74 -2.94 -2.46
N VAL A 378 30.49 -3.89 -3.37
CA VAL A 378 30.01 -5.24 -3.06
C VAL A 378 31.22 -6.14 -2.86
N VAL A 379 31.58 -6.39 -1.60
CA VAL A 379 32.84 -7.10 -1.23
C VAL A 379 32.75 -8.61 -1.49
N ASP A 380 31.61 -9.25 -1.20
CA ASP A 380 31.40 -10.65 -1.55
C ASP A 380 31.06 -10.80 -3.05
N VAL A 381 31.93 -11.52 -3.75
CA VAL A 381 31.82 -11.82 -5.18
C VAL A 381 30.55 -12.60 -5.49
N ASN A 382 30.11 -13.50 -4.60
CA ASN A 382 28.91 -14.32 -4.83
C ASN A 382 27.64 -13.48 -4.75
N THR A 383 27.53 -12.61 -3.74
CA THR A 383 26.45 -11.63 -3.60
C THR A 383 26.41 -10.66 -4.78
N ARG A 384 27.58 -10.26 -5.31
CA ARG A 384 27.65 -9.45 -6.54
C ARG A 384 27.13 -10.23 -7.75
N ALA A 385 27.56 -11.47 -7.95
CA ALA A 385 27.14 -12.34 -9.04
C ALA A 385 25.64 -12.72 -8.99
N ALA A 386 25.05 -12.83 -7.80
CA ALA A 386 23.61 -13.01 -7.64
C ALA A 386 22.84 -11.76 -8.10
N ALA A 387 23.21 -10.59 -7.58
CA ALA A 387 22.57 -9.32 -7.96
C ALA A 387 22.76 -8.96 -9.45
N GLU A 388 23.82 -9.46 -10.08
CA GLU A 388 23.97 -9.44 -11.54
C GLU A 388 22.94 -10.31 -12.26
N ALA A 389 22.78 -11.57 -11.86
CA ALA A 389 21.81 -12.46 -12.49
C ALA A 389 20.37 -11.92 -12.34
N ASP A 390 20.06 -11.35 -11.16
CA ASP A 390 18.82 -10.63 -10.89
C ASP A 390 18.63 -9.46 -11.89
N PHE A 391 19.66 -8.64 -12.11
CA PHE A 391 19.63 -7.53 -13.10
C PHE A 391 19.45 -8.02 -14.54
N VAL A 392 20.18 -9.06 -14.96
CA VAL A 392 20.10 -9.61 -16.32
C VAL A 392 18.71 -10.20 -16.59
N LEU A 393 18.11 -10.86 -15.61
CA LEU A 393 16.73 -11.33 -15.69
C LEU A 393 15.74 -10.16 -15.86
N LEU A 394 15.87 -9.10 -15.06
CA LEU A 394 15.01 -7.92 -15.17
C LEU A 394 15.18 -7.18 -16.51
N ARG A 395 16.41 -6.99 -17.00
CA ARG A 395 16.71 -6.45 -18.34
C ARG A 395 16.08 -7.33 -19.44
N GLY A 396 16.19 -8.64 -19.30
CA GLY A 396 15.58 -9.63 -20.19
C GLY A 396 14.05 -9.71 -20.10
N LEU A 397 13.41 -9.22 -19.03
CA LEU A 397 11.96 -9.00 -18.99
C LEU A 397 11.60 -7.68 -19.68
N ILE A 398 12.29 -6.58 -19.35
CA ILE A 398 12.07 -5.25 -19.90
C ILE A 398 12.05 -5.29 -21.43
N THR A 399 13.05 -5.91 -22.08
CA THR A 399 13.12 -5.98 -23.56
C THR A 399 11.99 -6.74 -24.24
N ARG A 400 11.31 -7.66 -23.53
CA ARG A 400 10.23 -8.51 -24.05
C ARG A 400 8.82 -8.01 -23.72
N LEU A 401 8.69 -6.92 -22.95
CA LEU A 401 7.41 -6.35 -22.53
C LEU A 401 7.01 -5.14 -23.40
N PRO A 402 5.73 -4.72 -23.40
CA PRO A 402 5.26 -3.62 -24.24
C PRO A 402 6.05 -2.33 -24.03
N GLY A 403 6.45 -1.67 -25.13
CA GLY A 403 7.34 -0.50 -25.13
C GLY A 403 8.81 -0.81 -24.80
N GLY A 404 9.14 -2.04 -24.40
CA GLY A 404 10.45 -2.49 -23.92
C GLY A 404 11.59 -2.26 -24.90
N SER A 405 11.61 -3.06 -25.97
CA SER A 405 12.61 -2.99 -27.04
C SER A 405 12.64 -1.66 -27.79
N ALA A 406 11.52 -0.92 -27.83
CA ALA A 406 11.39 0.32 -28.59
C ALA A 406 11.78 1.59 -27.81
N VAL A 407 11.93 1.51 -26.48
CA VAL A 407 12.20 2.68 -25.61
C VAL A 407 13.14 2.33 -24.46
N TYR A 408 12.79 1.35 -23.64
CA TYR A 408 13.47 1.11 -22.35
C TYR A 408 14.78 0.31 -22.48
N ALA A 409 14.98 -0.42 -23.58
CA ALA A 409 16.23 -1.11 -23.89
C ALA A 409 17.41 -0.12 -24.03
N ASP A 410 17.33 0.78 -25.02
CA ASP A 410 18.34 1.81 -25.32
C ASP A 410 18.58 2.74 -24.12
N LEU A 411 17.51 3.11 -23.40
CA LEU A 411 17.62 3.93 -22.19
C LEU A 411 18.38 3.21 -21.07
N LEU A 412 18.16 1.90 -20.90
CA LEU A 412 18.82 1.12 -19.85
C LEU A 412 20.29 0.85 -20.20
N GLU A 413 20.60 0.53 -21.46
CA GLU A 413 21.99 0.40 -21.93
C GLU A 413 22.75 1.72 -21.80
N LYS A 414 22.13 2.84 -22.21
CA LYS A 414 22.69 4.18 -22.02
C LYS A 414 22.95 4.48 -20.54
N HIS A 415 22.02 4.12 -19.65
CA HIS A 415 22.17 4.33 -18.20
C HIS A 415 23.27 3.45 -17.59
N VAL A 416 23.38 2.18 -18.00
CA VAL A 416 24.50 1.29 -17.63
C VAL A 416 25.82 1.94 -18.04
N ARG A 417 25.97 2.29 -19.32
CA ARG A 417 27.18 2.86 -19.89
C ARG A 417 27.60 4.17 -19.22
N THR A 418 26.70 5.15 -19.05
CA THR A 418 27.04 6.41 -18.38
C THR A 418 27.37 6.21 -16.90
N THR A 419 26.64 5.31 -16.22
CA THR A 419 26.86 5.04 -14.80
C THR A 419 28.18 4.33 -14.54
N THR A 420 28.63 3.40 -15.41
CA THR A 420 29.93 2.75 -15.25
C THR A 420 31.10 3.65 -15.66
N THR A 421 31.02 4.35 -16.80
CA THR A 421 32.14 5.20 -17.27
C THR A 421 32.43 6.39 -16.37
N THR A 422 31.43 6.90 -15.64
CA THR A 422 31.59 8.02 -14.71
C THR A 422 32.43 7.65 -13.46
N VAL A 423 32.64 6.36 -13.19
CA VAL A 423 33.31 5.90 -11.95
C VAL A 423 34.83 5.81 -12.09
N MET A 424 35.39 5.61 -13.30
CA MET A 424 36.83 5.38 -13.49
C MET A 424 37.42 6.04 -14.76
N PRO A 425 38.06 7.23 -14.64
CA PRO A 425 39.06 7.68 -15.60
C PRO A 425 40.44 7.12 -15.22
N GLY A 426 40.83 5.98 -15.79
CA GLY A 426 42.21 5.46 -15.68
C GLY A 426 42.44 4.28 -14.73
N VAL A 427 41.38 3.59 -14.29
CA VAL A 427 41.49 2.21 -13.78
C VAL A 427 40.79 1.30 -14.77
N ASP A 428 41.49 0.27 -15.25
CA ASP A 428 40.91 -0.78 -16.10
C ASP A 428 39.97 -1.67 -15.27
N GLY A 429 38.80 -1.13 -14.95
CA GLY A 429 37.72 -1.85 -14.29
C GLY A 429 37.23 -2.96 -15.20
N GLY A 430 37.56 -4.21 -14.87
CA GLY A 430 37.16 -5.40 -15.62
C GLY A 430 35.66 -5.37 -15.93
N GLY A 431 35.34 -5.37 -17.22
CA GLY A 431 33.96 -5.23 -17.70
C GLY A 431 33.11 -6.40 -17.22
N GLY A 432 32.21 -6.13 -16.28
CA GLY A 432 31.24 -7.09 -15.77
C GLY A 432 30.38 -7.66 -16.89
N SER A 433 30.15 -8.96 -16.86
CA SER A 433 29.49 -9.75 -17.92
C SER A 433 28.11 -9.20 -18.30
N TRP A 434 27.38 -8.64 -17.34
CA TRP A 434 26.06 -8.02 -17.51
C TRP A 434 26.07 -6.61 -18.14
N THR A 435 27.25 -6.07 -18.51
CA THR A 435 27.33 -4.85 -19.33
C THR A 435 27.07 -5.12 -20.82
N SER A 436 27.07 -6.40 -21.24
CA SER A 436 26.66 -6.87 -22.59
C SER A 436 25.17 -7.15 -22.63
#